data_AF-A0A2N5ZPF2-F1
#
_entry.id   AF-A0A2N5ZPF2-F1
#
_cell.length_a   1.000
_cell.length_b   1.000
_cell.length_c   1.000
_cell.angle_alpha   90.00
_cell.angle_beta   90.00
_cell.angle_gamma   90.00
#
_symmetry.space_group_name_H-M   'P 1'
#
loop_
_entity.id
_entity.type
_entity.pdbx_description
1 polymer ?
#
loop_
_entity_poly.entity_id
_entity_poly.type
_entity_poly.pdbx_seq_one_letter_code
_entity_poly.pdbx_strand_id
1 'polypeptide(L)'
;MYDNNPDSIIKDLGVRDEFTHMNSDLFTVLISTFNDGVNAVEFMVSASGVQSDGKHNGNHGDPNWDGVWQSEVNITDNAWIVEMRIPYSALRFSKEESQTWGIHFFRQIRRYREWSTWNFADNNVQGFINQMGEINGINDIEPPLRLSVTPYVSAYLENDGDDNSWGNDFNAGMDLKWGISQSFTLDMILIPDFGQVQSDDEI
;
A
#
# COMPACT_ATOMS: atom_id res chain seq x y z
N MET A 1 -1.73 -19.94 -12.97
CA MET A 1 -1.17 -20.87 -11.98
C MET A 1 -1.77 -22.24 -12.20
N TYR A 2 -1.06 -23.11 -12.93
CA TYR A 2 -1.54 -24.46 -13.22
C TYR A 2 -1.70 -25.29 -11.94
N ASP A 3 -2.74 -26.09 -11.91
CA ASP A 3 -3.02 -26.98 -10.79
C ASP A 3 -3.47 -28.35 -11.31
N ASN A 4 -2.90 -29.42 -10.76
CA ASN A 4 -3.28 -30.78 -11.12
C ASN A 4 -4.65 -31.19 -10.53
N ASN A 5 -5.16 -30.45 -9.54
CA ASN A 5 -6.48 -30.64 -8.92
C ASN A 5 -7.23 -29.29 -8.88
N PRO A 6 -7.68 -28.78 -10.04
CA PRO A 6 -8.28 -27.45 -10.17
C PRO A 6 -9.64 -27.34 -9.45
N ASP A 7 -10.36 -28.45 -9.31
CA ASP A 7 -11.58 -28.59 -8.51
C ASP A 7 -11.34 -28.40 -6.99
N SER A 8 -10.09 -28.59 -6.56
CA SER A 8 -9.63 -28.54 -5.18
C SER A 8 -8.88 -27.24 -4.84
N ILE A 9 -8.94 -26.23 -5.72
CA ILE A 9 -8.43 -24.88 -5.42
C ILE A 9 -9.31 -24.26 -4.34
N ILE A 10 -8.71 -23.99 -3.19
CA ILE A 10 -9.42 -23.37 -2.07
C ILE A 10 -9.58 -21.88 -2.39
N LYS A 11 -10.81 -21.39 -2.29
CA LYS A 11 -11.23 -20.05 -2.73
C LYS A 11 -12.29 -19.45 -1.80
N ASP A 12 -12.18 -19.73 -0.50
CA ASP A 12 -13.12 -19.15 0.46
C ASP A 12 -12.89 -17.64 0.54
N LEU A 13 -13.99 -16.89 0.57
CA LEU A 13 -13.94 -15.44 0.71
C LEU A 13 -13.43 -15.06 2.10
N GLY A 14 -12.44 -14.17 2.15
CA GLY A 14 -11.92 -13.59 3.39
C GLY A 14 -12.14 -12.07 3.45
N VAL A 15 -11.58 -11.47 4.49
CA VAL A 15 -11.51 -10.00 4.64
C VAL A 15 -10.23 -9.50 3.97
N ARG A 16 -10.31 -8.33 3.31
CA ARG A 16 -9.13 -7.62 2.79
C ARG A 16 -8.12 -7.45 3.94
N ASP A 17 -6.84 -7.60 3.66
CA ASP A 17 -5.74 -7.41 4.63
C ASP A 17 -5.68 -8.39 5.81
N GLU A 18 -6.52 -9.43 5.83
CA GLU A 18 -6.49 -10.53 6.83
C GLU A 18 -6.02 -11.87 6.24
N PHE A 19 -4.98 -11.84 5.40
CA PHE A 19 -4.55 -13.02 4.63
C PHE A 19 -4.09 -14.21 5.50
N THR A 20 -3.59 -13.97 6.72
CA THR A 20 -3.15 -15.03 7.65
C THR A 20 -4.31 -15.92 8.10
N HIS A 21 -5.53 -15.38 8.14
CA HIS A 21 -6.74 -16.07 8.54
C HIS A 21 -7.56 -16.56 7.34
N MET A 22 -7.20 -16.13 6.12
CA MET A 22 -7.91 -16.51 4.92
C MET A 22 -7.66 -17.97 4.55
N ASN A 23 -8.74 -18.67 4.20
CA ASN A 23 -8.68 -20.02 3.68
C ASN A 23 -8.81 -19.99 2.16
N SER A 24 -7.78 -19.52 1.48
CA SER A 24 -7.72 -19.49 0.02
C SER A 24 -6.28 -19.71 -0.46
N ASP A 25 -6.10 -20.22 -1.67
CA ASP A 25 -4.83 -20.09 -2.39
C ASP A 25 -4.49 -18.59 -2.55
N LEU A 26 -3.20 -18.27 -2.53
CA LEU A 26 -2.68 -16.90 -2.64
C LEU A 26 -1.63 -16.78 -3.74
N PHE A 27 -1.61 -15.63 -4.38
CA PHE A 27 -0.50 -15.16 -5.20
C PHE A 27 0.00 -13.83 -4.64
N THR A 28 1.31 -13.70 -4.49
CA THR A 28 1.97 -12.51 -3.96
C THR A 28 3.02 -12.02 -4.94
N VAL A 29 3.09 -10.71 -5.13
CA VAL A 29 4.22 -10.03 -5.76
C VAL A 29 4.85 -9.05 -4.76
N LEU A 30 6.16 -9.20 -4.56
CA LEU A 30 6.99 -8.21 -3.87
C LEU A 30 7.74 -7.38 -4.91
N ILE A 31 7.77 -6.06 -4.72
CA ILE A 31 8.47 -5.12 -5.62
C ILE A 31 9.36 -4.20 -4.79
N SER A 32 10.66 -4.22 -5.06
CA SER A 32 11.65 -3.30 -4.51
C SER A 32 12.15 -2.36 -5.61
N THR A 33 11.52 -1.20 -5.72
CA THR A 33 11.82 -0.19 -6.76
C THR A 33 13.19 0.48 -6.61
N PHE A 34 13.79 0.44 -5.43
CA PHE A 34 15.14 0.94 -5.17
C PHE A 34 16.19 -0.16 -5.16
N ASN A 35 15.76 -1.43 -5.18
CA ASN A 35 16.63 -2.61 -5.09
C ASN A 35 17.68 -2.50 -3.97
N ASP A 36 17.27 -1.99 -2.80
CA ASP A 36 18.16 -1.70 -1.66
C ASP A 36 18.30 -2.88 -0.69
N GLY A 37 17.66 -4.01 -1.00
CA GLY A 37 17.67 -5.24 -0.20
C GLY A 37 16.86 -5.17 1.10
N VAL A 38 16.15 -4.07 1.35
CA VAL A 38 15.45 -3.82 2.63
C VAL A 38 14.00 -3.38 2.40
N ASN A 39 13.73 -2.48 1.45
CA ASN A 39 12.40 -1.94 1.24
C ASN A 39 11.69 -2.65 0.07
N ALA A 40 10.46 -3.07 0.29
CA ALA A 40 9.58 -3.58 -0.77
C ALA A 40 8.13 -3.20 -0.50
N VAL A 41 7.31 -3.16 -1.55
CA VAL A 41 5.85 -3.20 -1.42
C VAL A 41 5.36 -4.60 -1.79
N GLU A 42 4.29 -5.03 -1.13
CA GLU A 42 3.67 -6.32 -1.30
C GLU A 42 2.26 -6.14 -1.83
N PHE A 43 1.91 -6.92 -2.85
CA PHE A 43 0.55 -7.03 -3.35
C PHE A 43 0.17 -8.49 -3.41
N MET A 44 -0.98 -8.82 -2.82
CA MET A 44 -1.49 -10.17 -2.67
C MET A 44 -2.90 -10.27 -3.22
N VAL A 45 -3.17 -11.35 -3.95
CA VAL A 45 -4.50 -11.68 -4.45
C VAL A 45 -4.81 -13.12 -4.12
N SER A 46 -5.98 -13.36 -3.55
CA SER A 46 -6.49 -14.71 -3.31
C SER A 46 -7.12 -15.31 -4.56
N ALA A 47 -7.23 -16.63 -4.63
CA ALA A 47 -8.02 -17.31 -5.66
C ALA A 47 -9.52 -16.95 -5.62
N SER A 48 -10.01 -16.35 -4.53
CA SER A 48 -11.36 -15.78 -4.43
C SER A 48 -11.45 -14.30 -4.86
N GLY A 49 -10.34 -13.70 -5.32
CA GLY A 49 -10.29 -12.31 -5.78
C GLY A 49 -10.10 -11.27 -4.66
N VAL A 50 -9.84 -11.68 -3.42
CA VAL A 50 -9.60 -10.74 -2.32
C VAL A 50 -8.19 -10.19 -2.43
N GLN A 51 -8.10 -8.86 -2.43
CA GLN A 51 -6.85 -8.12 -2.45
C GLN A 51 -6.30 -7.96 -1.03
N SER A 52 -4.98 -7.87 -0.92
CA SER A 52 -4.30 -7.33 0.24
C SER A 52 -3.00 -6.69 -0.20
N ASP A 53 -2.55 -5.69 0.55
CA ASP A 53 -1.26 -5.06 0.28
C ASP A 53 -0.58 -4.58 1.55
N GLY A 54 0.69 -4.21 1.39
CA GLY A 54 1.50 -3.80 2.51
C GLY A 54 2.86 -3.29 2.07
N LYS A 55 3.60 -2.76 3.02
CA LYS A 55 4.97 -2.29 2.79
C LYS A 55 5.92 -2.93 3.78
N HIS A 56 7.10 -3.31 3.30
CA HIS A 56 8.15 -3.90 4.13
C HIS A 56 9.35 -2.97 4.29
N ASN A 57 9.96 -3.03 5.47
CA ASN A 57 11.26 -2.48 5.81
C ASN A 57 12.07 -3.56 6.55
N GLY A 58 12.92 -4.25 5.80
CA GLY A 58 13.67 -5.40 6.26
C GLY A 58 12.74 -6.54 6.63
N ASN A 59 12.74 -6.92 7.90
CA ASN A 59 11.87 -7.97 8.44
C ASN A 59 10.57 -7.44 9.06
N HIS A 60 10.31 -6.13 8.95
CA HIS A 60 9.11 -5.51 9.49
C HIS A 60 8.15 -5.14 8.36
N GLY A 61 6.96 -5.73 8.38
CA GLY A 61 5.85 -5.38 7.48
C GLY A 61 4.91 -4.38 8.15
N ASP A 62 4.49 -3.37 7.40
CA ASP A 62 3.38 -2.47 7.70
C ASP A 62 2.16 -2.89 6.85
N PRO A 63 1.19 -3.62 7.44
CA PRO A 63 -0.03 -4.02 6.76
C PRO A 63 -1.06 -2.89 6.65
N ASN A 64 -0.80 -1.71 7.22
CA ASN A 64 -1.72 -0.57 7.12
C ASN A 64 -1.41 0.31 5.90
N TRP A 65 -0.33 0.02 5.17
CA TRP A 65 -0.07 0.66 3.90
C TRP A 65 -1.15 0.23 2.91
N ASP A 66 -1.84 1.20 2.31
CA ASP A 66 -2.93 0.95 1.36
C ASP A 66 -2.60 1.60 0.01
N GLY A 67 -2.43 0.76 -1.01
CA GLY A 67 -2.16 1.16 -2.38
C GLY A 67 -3.42 1.19 -3.25
N VAL A 68 -3.47 2.10 -4.22
CA VAL A 68 -4.52 2.06 -5.26
C VAL A 68 -4.05 1.22 -6.45
N TRP A 69 -4.59 0.01 -6.59
CA TRP A 69 -4.28 -0.94 -7.66
C TRP A 69 -5.49 -1.82 -7.99
N GLN A 70 -5.42 -2.59 -9.07
CA GLN A 70 -6.52 -3.43 -9.53
C GLN A 70 -6.05 -4.86 -9.78
N SER A 71 -6.95 -5.82 -9.57
CA SER A 71 -6.75 -7.21 -9.98
C SER A 71 -8.04 -7.87 -10.43
N GLU A 72 -7.91 -8.88 -11.28
CA GLU A 72 -8.99 -9.75 -11.71
C GLU A 72 -8.55 -11.21 -11.58
N VAL A 73 -9.47 -12.08 -11.17
CA VAL A 73 -9.19 -13.51 -10.99
C VAL A 73 -10.14 -14.34 -11.83
N ASN A 74 -9.58 -15.31 -12.55
CA ASN A 74 -10.36 -16.27 -13.33
C ASN A 74 -9.91 -17.70 -13.02
N ILE A 75 -10.87 -18.60 -12.78
CA ILE A 75 -10.63 -20.03 -12.61
C ILE A 75 -10.94 -20.74 -13.92
N THR A 76 -9.98 -21.50 -14.43
CA THR A 76 -10.12 -22.33 -15.62
C THR A 76 -10.16 -23.81 -15.25
N ASP A 77 -10.36 -24.68 -16.24
CA ASP A 77 -10.39 -26.14 -16.06
C ASP A 77 -9.07 -26.73 -15.56
N ASN A 78 -7.96 -25.99 -15.57
CA ASN A 78 -6.63 -26.49 -15.22
C ASN A 78 -5.76 -25.50 -14.44
N ALA A 79 -6.28 -24.31 -14.12
CA ALA A 79 -5.52 -23.25 -13.48
C ALA A 79 -6.44 -22.25 -12.77
N TRP A 80 -5.83 -21.42 -11.91
CA TRP A 80 -6.37 -20.11 -11.64
C TRP A 80 -5.41 -19.04 -12.16
N ILE A 81 -5.97 -17.96 -12.66
CA ILE A 81 -5.26 -16.86 -13.31
C ILE A 81 -5.56 -15.61 -12.49
N VAL A 82 -4.52 -14.83 -12.23
CA VAL A 82 -4.65 -13.49 -11.68
C VAL A 82 -3.99 -12.53 -12.65
N GLU A 83 -4.68 -11.45 -12.96
CA GLU A 83 -4.12 -10.28 -13.64
C GLU A 83 -4.07 -9.13 -12.64
N MET A 84 -2.96 -8.39 -12.61
CA MET A 84 -2.74 -7.30 -11.67
C MET A 84 -2.29 -6.06 -12.43
N ARG A 85 -2.92 -4.92 -12.15
CA ARG A 85 -2.54 -3.59 -12.65
C ARG A 85 -2.10 -2.73 -11.48
N ILE A 86 -0.79 -2.58 -11.34
CA ILE A 86 -0.15 -1.74 -10.33
C ILE A 86 0.31 -0.45 -11.02
N PRO A 87 -0.36 0.69 -10.81
CA PRO A 87 0.05 1.94 -11.43
C PRO A 87 1.34 2.46 -10.78
N TYR A 88 2.19 3.15 -11.54
CA TYR A 88 3.37 3.82 -11.00
C TYR A 88 3.05 4.83 -9.90
N SER A 89 1.84 5.38 -9.86
CA SER A 89 1.37 6.23 -8.76
C SER A 89 1.30 5.50 -7.40
N ALA A 90 1.13 4.17 -7.39
CA ALA A 90 1.17 3.36 -6.19
C ALA A 90 2.61 3.08 -5.70
N LEU A 91 3.62 3.35 -6.54
CA LEU A 91 5.02 3.04 -6.27
C LEU A 91 5.84 4.31 -6.06
N ARG A 92 6.82 4.24 -5.15
CA ARG A 92 7.88 5.25 -5.06
C ARG A 92 9.10 4.69 -5.76
N PHE A 93 9.70 5.42 -6.70
CA PHE A 93 10.88 4.96 -7.43
C PHE A 93 11.79 6.14 -7.79
N SER A 94 12.94 5.84 -8.38
CA SER A 94 13.96 6.85 -8.67
C SER A 94 13.61 7.69 -9.90
N LYS A 95 14.32 8.82 -10.07
CA LYS A 95 14.31 9.62 -11.30
C LYS A 95 15.43 9.23 -12.28
N GLU A 96 16.20 8.20 -11.96
CA GLU A 96 17.25 7.70 -12.86
C GLU A 96 16.65 7.23 -14.18
N GLU A 97 17.36 7.50 -15.28
CA GLU A 97 16.97 7.14 -16.65
C GLU A 97 16.86 5.62 -16.84
N SER A 98 17.70 4.85 -16.13
CA SER A 98 17.69 3.40 -16.14
C SER A 98 17.71 2.86 -14.72
N GLN A 99 16.76 1.98 -14.41
CA GLN A 99 16.55 1.44 -13.07
C GLN A 99 16.53 -0.08 -13.08
N THR A 100 17.15 -0.66 -12.05
CA THR A 100 17.02 -2.08 -11.71
C THR A 100 16.09 -2.18 -10.50
N TRP A 101 15.03 -2.94 -10.62
CA TRP A 101 14.09 -3.20 -9.52
C TRP A 101 14.23 -4.64 -9.05
N GLY A 102 14.11 -4.87 -7.75
CA GLY A 102 13.90 -6.20 -7.21
C GLY A 102 12.45 -6.64 -7.42
N ILE A 103 12.24 -7.89 -7.83
CA ILE A 103 10.92 -8.53 -7.87
C ILE A 103 10.96 -9.94 -7.28
N HIS A 104 9.86 -10.37 -6.66
CA HIS A 104 9.69 -11.76 -6.26
C HIS A 104 8.22 -12.16 -6.32
N PHE A 105 7.95 -13.37 -6.78
CA PHE A 105 6.62 -13.95 -6.81
C PHE A 105 6.53 -15.13 -5.87
N PHE A 106 5.40 -15.21 -5.16
CA PHE A 106 5.06 -16.32 -4.30
C PHE A 106 3.69 -16.86 -4.68
N ARG A 107 3.55 -18.18 -4.60
CA ARG A 107 2.26 -18.85 -4.67
C ARG A 107 2.09 -19.68 -3.41
N GLN A 108 1.02 -19.44 -2.67
CA GLN A 108 0.58 -20.36 -1.63
C GLN A 108 -0.43 -21.34 -2.20
N ILE A 109 -0.16 -22.64 -2.03
CA ILE A 109 -1.13 -23.71 -2.30
C ILE A 109 -1.71 -24.14 -0.96
N ARG A 110 -2.91 -23.65 -0.65
CA ARG A 110 -3.47 -23.74 0.71
C ARG A 110 -3.73 -25.19 1.13
N ARG A 111 -4.17 -26.04 0.21
CA ARG A 111 -4.43 -27.47 0.47
C ARG A 111 -3.19 -28.27 0.87
N TYR A 112 -2.00 -27.86 0.43
CA TYR A 112 -0.73 -28.50 0.78
C TYR A 112 0.04 -27.75 1.87
N ARG A 113 -0.38 -26.52 2.20
CA ARG A 113 0.34 -25.60 3.08
C ARG A 113 1.77 -25.32 2.59
N GLU A 114 1.90 -25.23 1.27
CA GLU A 114 3.19 -25.01 0.61
C GLU A 114 3.26 -23.61 0.01
N TRP A 115 4.46 -23.07 0.02
CA TRP A 115 4.82 -21.85 -0.70
C TRP A 115 5.80 -22.21 -1.81
N SER A 116 5.49 -21.78 -3.02
CA SER A 116 6.38 -21.86 -4.18
C SER A 116 6.85 -20.46 -4.53
N THR A 117 8.14 -20.29 -4.80
CA THR A 117 8.74 -19.01 -5.14
C THR A 117 9.28 -19.02 -6.56
N TRP A 118 9.23 -17.88 -7.23
CA TRP A 118 9.86 -17.74 -8.56
C TRP A 118 11.39 -17.70 -8.46
N ASN A 119 11.93 -16.76 -7.67
CA ASN A 119 13.35 -16.75 -7.36
C ASN A 119 13.64 -17.71 -6.21
N PHE A 120 14.81 -18.35 -6.23
CA PHE A 120 15.24 -19.22 -5.14
C PHE A 120 15.36 -18.41 -3.84
N ALA A 121 14.78 -18.93 -2.75
CA ALA A 121 14.91 -18.36 -1.43
C ALA A 121 15.49 -19.42 -0.49
N ASP A 122 16.62 -19.11 0.14
CA ASP A 122 17.19 -19.95 1.17
C ASP A 122 16.48 -19.70 2.50
N ASN A 123 15.80 -20.73 3.02
CA ASN A 123 15.11 -20.67 4.30
C ASN A 123 16.07 -20.48 5.50
N ASN A 124 17.38 -20.68 5.31
CA ASN A 124 18.40 -20.40 6.33
C ASN A 124 18.80 -18.92 6.39
N VAL A 125 18.45 -18.13 5.36
CA VAL A 125 18.69 -16.69 5.31
C VAL A 125 17.42 -15.97 5.77
N GLN A 126 17.58 -15.07 6.73
CA GLN A 126 16.46 -14.28 7.23
C GLN A 126 16.03 -13.23 6.19
N GLY A 127 14.75 -13.24 5.85
CA GLY A 127 14.14 -12.27 4.94
C GLY A 127 14.09 -12.74 3.48
N PHE A 128 13.08 -12.28 2.74
CA PHE A 128 12.93 -12.55 1.31
C PHE A 128 13.33 -11.36 0.43
N ILE A 129 13.33 -10.14 0.95
CA ILE A 129 13.59 -8.91 0.19
C ILE A 129 15.04 -8.84 -0.28
N ASN A 130 15.97 -9.29 0.55
CA ASN A 130 17.39 -9.41 0.22
C ASN A 130 17.70 -10.59 -0.73
N GLN A 131 16.70 -11.41 -1.07
CA GLN A 131 16.80 -12.57 -1.94
C GLN A 131 15.90 -12.45 -3.19
N MET A 132 15.44 -11.23 -3.51
CA MET A 132 14.60 -10.97 -4.69
C MET A 132 15.41 -11.16 -5.97
N GLY A 133 14.74 -11.51 -7.06
CA GLY A 133 15.35 -11.46 -8.39
C GLY A 133 15.39 -10.03 -8.91
N GLU A 134 16.23 -9.75 -9.90
CA GLU A 134 16.33 -8.41 -10.49
C GLU A 134 15.62 -8.34 -11.85
N ILE A 135 14.83 -7.28 -12.04
CA ILE A 135 14.32 -6.85 -13.33
C ILE A 135 15.11 -5.64 -13.79
N ASN A 136 15.64 -5.75 -15.01
CA ASN A 136 16.34 -4.68 -15.72
C ASN A 136 15.49 -4.18 -16.90
N GLY A 137 15.88 -3.06 -17.48
CA GLY A 137 15.21 -2.48 -18.64
C GLY A 137 13.99 -1.62 -18.30
N ILE A 138 13.90 -1.18 -17.05
CA ILE A 138 12.94 -0.15 -16.63
C ILE A 138 13.60 1.19 -16.90
N ASN A 139 13.25 1.78 -18.04
CA ASN A 139 13.79 3.05 -18.51
C ASN A 139 12.64 4.01 -18.83
N ASP A 140 12.95 5.31 -18.87
CA ASP A 140 12.04 6.37 -19.33
C ASP A 140 10.71 6.44 -18.54
N ILE A 141 10.75 6.16 -17.23
CA ILE A 141 9.61 6.30 -16.33
C ILE A 141 9.75 7.52 -15.41
N GLU A 142 8.66 8.25 -15.24
CA GLU A 142 8.64 9.44 -14.38
C GLU A 142 7.95 9.13 -13.05
N PRO A 143 8.60 9.38 -11.91
CA PRO A 143 7.95 9.23 -10.62
C PRO A 143 6.77 10.21 -10.49
N PRO A 144 5.64 9.75 -9.94
CA PRO A 144 4.44 10.57 -9.81
C PRO A 144 4.72 11.82 -8.97
N LEU A 145 4.04 12.93 -9.31
CA LEU A 145 4.04 14.11 -8.47
C LEU A 145 3.39 13.77 -7.12
N ARG A 146 4.16 13.92 -6.04
CA ARG A 146 3.66 13.72 -4.67
C ARG A 146 3.16 15.04 -4.11
N LEU A 147 1.95 15.44 -4.50
CA LEU A 147 1.29 16.65 -4.05
C LEU A 147 -0.09 16.30 -3.50
N SER A 148 -0.32 16.59 -2.22
CA SER A 148 -1.64 16.49 -1.58
C SER A 148 -2.12 17.89 -1.22
N VAL A 149 -3.38 18.19 -1.54
CA VAL A 149 -4.03 19.46 -1.25
C VAL A 149 -5.35 19.16 -0.55
N THR A 150 -5.50 19.61 0.69
CA THR A 150 -6.71 19.38 1.50
C THR A 150 -7.30 20.72 1.90
N PRO A 151 -8.20 21.31 1.10
CA PRO A 151 -8.91 22.53 1.49
C PRO A 151 -9.98 22.21 2.56
N TYR A 152 -10.22 23.15 3.46
CA TYR A 152 -11.30 23.06 4.44
C TYR A 152 -12.01 24.39 4.66
N VAL A 153 -13.25 24.28 5.15
CA VAL A 153 -14.06 25.39 5.63
C VAL A 153 -14.69 24.98 6.96
N SER A 154 -14.68 25.87 7.94
CA SER A 154 -15.34 25.69 9.23
C SER A 154 -16.20 26.90 9.56
N ALA A 155 -17.31 26.67 10.25
CA ALA A 155 -18.23 27.69 10.69
C ALA A 155 -18.66 27.39 12.13
N TYR A 156 -18.54 28.37 13.01
CA TYR A 156 -18.87 28.26 14.42
C TYR A 156 -20.03 29.19 14.75
N LEU A 157 -20.95 28.69 15.56
CA LEU A 157 -22.03 29.46 16.16
C LEU A 157 -21.84 29.35 17.67
N GLU A 158 -21.54 30.47 18.31
CA GLU A 158 -21.35 30.55 19.75
C GLU A 158 -22.48 31.39 20.35
N ASN A 159 -23.07 30.92 21.44
CA ASN A 159 -24.08 31.67 22.17
C ASN A 159 -23.47 32.07 23.50
N ASP A 160 -23.20 33.36 23.66
CA ASP A 160 -22.65 33.89 24.91
C ASP A 160 -23.81 34.02 25.92
N GLY A 161 -23.79 33.15 26.92
CA GLY A 161 -24.91 32.90 27.83
C GLY A 161 -25.33 34.11 28.68
N ASP A 162 -24.48 35.13 28.78
CA ASP A 162 -24.75 36.35 29.56
C ASP A 162 -25.53 37.42 28.76
N ASP A 163 -25.43 37.46 27.43
CA ASP A 163 -26.01 38.54 26.60
C ASP A 163 -27.00 38.04 25.52
N ASN A 164 -27.28 36.73 25.48
CA ASN A 164 -28.21 36.11 24.52
C ASN A 164 -27.87 36.47 23.06
N SER A 165 -26.58 36.72 22.81
CA SER A 165 -26.05 37.19 21.54
C SER A 165 -25.33 36.04 20.86
N TRP A 166 -25.63 35.84 19.58
CA TRP A 166 -25.04 34.78 18.78
C TRP A 166 -23.82 35.35 18.05
N GLY A 167 -22.64 34.83 18.37
CA GLY A 167 -21.41 35.04 17.62
C GLY A 167 -21.31 34.02 16.48
N ASN A 168 -20.92 34.48 15.29
CA ASN A 168 -20.66 33.61 14.16
C ASN A 168 -19.20 33.80 13.74
N ASP A 169 -18.46 32.70 13.63
CA ASP A 169 -17.10 32.71 13.05
C ASP A 169 -17.06 31.81 11.82
N PHE A 170 -16.31 32.22 10.80
CA PHE A 170 -16.14 31.49 9.56
C PHE A 170 -14.66 31.47 9.18
N ASN A 171 -14.12 30.25 9.03
CA ASN A 171 -12.74 30.03 8.67
C ASN A 171 -12.66 29.19 7.38
N ALA A 172 -11.65 29.50 6.58
CA ALA A 172 -11.29 28.70 5.42
C ALA A 172 -9.78 28.55 5.40
N GLY A 173 -9.31 27.32 5.23
CA GLY A 173 -7.90 26.99 5.24
C GLY A 173 -7.57 25.89 4.23
N MET A 174 -6.30 25.54 4.18
CA MET A 174 -5.82 24.52 3.26
C MET A 174 -4.52 23.92 3.77
N ASP A 175 -4.46 22.59 3.77
CA ASP A 175 -3.22 21.86 4.02
C ASP A 175 -2.58 21.45 2.70
N LEU A 176 -1.26 21.64 2.62
CA LEU A 176 -0.45 21.24 1.50
C LEU A 176 0.65 20.29 1.96
N LYS A 177 0.76 19.13 1.30
CA LYS A 177 1.93 18.25 1.44
C LYS A 177 2.58 18.04 0.08
N TRP A 178 3.85 18.43 -0.04
CA TRP A 178 4.62 18.30 -1.27
C TRP A 178 5.92 17.52 -1.06
N GLY A 179 5.99 16.32 -1.63
CA GLY A 179 7.19 15.50 -1.61
C GLY A 179 8.22 15.95 -2.65
N ILE A 180 9.09 16.90 -2.28
CA ILE A 180 10.15 17.46 -3.13
C ILE A 180 11.14 16.39 -3.63
N SER A 181 11.60 15.50 -2.74
CA SER A 181 12.47 14.36 -3.10
C SER A 181 12.25 13.18 -2.14
N GLN A 182 12.89 12.03 -2.38
CA GLN A 182 12.68 10.83 -1.55
C GLN A 182 12.88 11.09 -0.05
N SER A 183 13.80 11.99 0.30
CA SER A 183 14.14 12.33 1.68
C SER A 183 13.51 13.62 2.20
N PHE A 184 12.80 14.38 1.35
CA PHE A 184 12.27 15.69 1.70
C PHE A 184 10.80 15.83 1.32
N THR A 185 9.97 16.11 2.33
CA THR A 185 8.57 16.50 2.18
C THR A 185 8.37 17.86 2.83
N LEU A 186 7.73 18.77 2.11
CA LEU A 186 7.30 20.06 2.61
C LEU A 186 5.83 19.96 3.03
N ASP A 187 5.57 20.12 4.32
CA ASP A 187 4.23 20.21 4.88
C ASP A 187 3.95 21.68 5.24
N MET A 188 2.88 22.25 4.69
CA MET A 188 2.44 23.63 4.94
C MET A 188 0.96 23.65 5.28
N ILE A 189 0.58 24.50 6.22
CA ILE A 189 -0.82 24.72 6.62
C ILE A 189 -1.12 26.21 6.41
N LEU A 190 -2.18 26.51 5.67
CA LEU A 190 -2.69 27.85 5.46
C LEU A 190 -3.92 28.07 6.34
N ILE A 191 -3.83 29.04 7.26
CA ILE A 191 -4.89 29.43 8.21
C ILE A 191 -5.30 28.26 9.12
N PRO A 192 -4.39 27.75 9.98
CA PRO A 192 -4.66 26.61 10.87
C PRO A 192 -5.91 26.85 11.74
N ASP A 193 -6.80 25.84 11.82
CA ASP A 193 -7.95 25.87 12.71
C ASP A 193 -7.51 25.41 14.12
N PHE A 194 -7.38 26.37 15.05
CA PHE A 194 -7.06 26.09 16.45
C PHE A 194 -8.30 25.83 17.32
N GLY A 195 -9.51 25.83 16.76
CA GLY A 195 -10.77 25.70 17.50
C GLY A 195 -11.02 24.33 18.14
N GLN A 196 -10.20 23.32 17.85
CA GLN A 196 -10.29 21.97 18.44
C GLN A 196 -9.18 21.63 19.43
N VAL A 197 -8.36 22.59 19.84
CA VAL A 197 -7.41 22.36 20.92
C VAL A 197 -8.11 22.73 22.23
N GLN A 198 -8.36 21.75 23.09
CA GLN A 198 -8.77 22.02 24.47
C GLN A 198 -7.64 22.82 25.12
N SER A 199 -7.90 24.08 25.46
CA SER A 199 -6.95 24.90 26.21
C SER A 199 -6.76 24.26 27.58
N ASP A 200 -5.55 23.79 27.87
CA ASP A 200 -5.17 23.46 29.25
C ASP A 200 -5.03 24.79 30.01
N ASP A 201 -5.96 25.06 30.91
CA ASP A 201 -5.80 26.07 31.96
C ASP A 201 -4.77 25.53 32.97
N GLU A 202 -3.50 25.90 32.82
CA GLU A 202 -2.55 25.85 33.94
C GLU A 202 -2.44 27.23 34.60
N ILE A 203 -2.69 27.23 35.92
CA ILE A 203 -2.72 28.37 36.85
C ILE A 203 -1.30 28.85 37.19
#